data_AF-A0AAJ6CY97-F1
#
_entry.id   AF-A0AAJ6CY97-F1
#
_cell.length_a   1.000
_cell.length_b   1.000
_cell.length_c   1.000
_cell.angle_alpha   90.00
_cell.angle_beta   90.00
_cell.angle_gamma   90.00
#
_symmetry.space_group_name_H-M   'P 1'
#
loop_
_entity.id
_entity.type
_entity.pdbx_description
1 polymer ?
#
loop_
_entity_poly.entity_id
_entity_poly.type
_entity_poly.pdbx_seq_one_letter_code
_entity_poly.pdbx_strand_id
1 'polypeptide(L)'
;MKTVFHHAALPLIATLAAMPAPALAGDRSAFELTLDIDQDGRMDRAAVMQDDGGPADLYIYLAMAEEKLDPPRKPDFMRKALTEDRILDLESKGRGSLAITSCFGCGASKSTEDTLTVVYRKGKFLVGGYSRNWDWNIQKSDGTVETTIGDCDVNYLTGKATASRDLEDGKPVKGRFKPVPLKDWSYGQRPKICSF
;
A
#
# COMPACT_ATOMS: atom_id res chain seq x y z
N MET A 1 65.31 -25.32 56.45
CA MET A 1 65.43 -24.07 55.68
C MET A 1 64.09 -23.76 55.03
N LYS A 2 63.53 -22.59 55.40
CA LYS A 2 62.43 -21.80 54.82
C LYS A 2 61.42 -22.48 53.90
N THR A 3 60.23 -22.72 54.47
CA THR A 3 58.94 -22.83 53.80
C THR A 3 58.64 -21.56 52.99
N VAL A 4 58.25 -21.73 51.72
CA VAL A 4 57.76 -20.64 50.86
C VAL A 4 56.35 -21.00 50.42
N PHE A 5 55.39 -20.21 50.89
CA PHE A 5 53.98 -20.27 50.52
C PHE A 5 53.80 -19.61 49.15
N HIS A 6 53.53 -20.40 48.11
CA HIS A 6 53.08 -19.85 46.82
C HIS A 6 51.60 -19.49 46.89
N HIS A 7 51.32 -18.19 46.85
CA HIS A 7 49.97 -17.65 46.72
C HIS A 7 49.43 -17.97 45.32
N ALA A 8 48.37 -18.78 45.26
CA ALA A 8 47.63 -19.04 44.03
C ALA A 8 46.74 -17.83 43.71
N ALA A 9 47.09 -17.06 42.68
CA ALA A 9 46.21 -16.04 42.12
C ALA A 9 45.24 -16.71 41.14
N LEU A 10 43.96 -16.81 41.51
CA LEU A 10 42.89 -17.20 40.58
C LEU A 10 42.58 -16.03 39.63
N PRO A 11 42.56 -16.23 38.31
CA PRO A 11 42.04 -15.23 37.39
C PRO A 11 40.51 -15.32 37.38
N LEU A 12 39.83 -14.21 37.72
CA LEU A 12 38.39 -14.07 37.47
C LEU A 12 38.18 -13.90 35.96
N ILE A 13 37.63 -14.93 35.31
CA ILE A 13 37.15 -14.83 33.93
C ILE A 13 35.77 -14.16 34.00
N ALA A 14 35.70 -12.89 33.60
CA ALA A 14 34.42 -12.21 33.39
C ALA A 14 33.82 -12.73 32.08
N THR A 15 32.80 -13.59 32.17
CA THR A 15 31.98 -13.98 31.04
C THR A 15 31.06 -12.83 30.66
N LEU A 16 31.40 -12.13 29.58
CA LEU A 16 30.53 -11.14 28.96
C LEU A 16 29.32 -11.89 28.38
N ALA A 17 28.19 -11.87 29.07
CA ALA A 17 26.94 -12.38 28.52
C ALA A 17 26.56 -11.52 27.31
N ALA A 18 26.76 -12.05 26.10
CA ALA A 18 26.19 -11.46 24.90
C ALA A 18 24.67 -11.51 25.05
N MET A 19 24.06 -10.37 25.40
CA MET A 19 22.62 -10.23 25.32
C MET A 19 22.23 -10.36 23.84
N PRO A 20 21.20 -11.17 23.50
CA PRO A 20 20.70 -11.19 22.15
C PRO A 20 20.25 -9.77 21.80
N ALA A 21 20.91 -9.17 20.81
CA ALA A 21 20.41 -7.96 20.20
C ALA A 21 18.97 -8.25 19.74
N PRO A 22 17.99 -7.38 20.04
CA PRO A 22 16.69 -7.51 19.42
C PRO A 22 16.93 -7.52 17.91
N ALA A 23 16.60 -8.64 17.28
CA ALA A 23 16.55 -8.70 15.83
C ALA A 23 15.54 -7.62 15.44
N LEU A 24 16.02 -6.54 14.84
CA LEU A 24 15.16 -5.53 14.24
C LEU A 24 14.29 -6.30 13.25
N ALA A 25 13.01 -6.46 13.60
CA ALA A 25 12.00 -6.88 12.64
C ALA A 25 12.17 -5.91 11.46
N GLY A 26 12.52 -6.45 10.29
CA GLY A 26 12.82 -5.64 9.12
C GLY A 26 11.74 -4.57 8.93
N ASP A 27 12.19 -3.32 8.80
CA ASP A 27 11.46 -2.06 8.89
C ASP A 27 10.49 -1.85 7.71
N ARG A 28 9.61 -2.83 7.47
CA ARG A 28 8.57 -2.74 6.44
C ARG A 28 7.42 -1.94 7.00
N SER A 29 7.14 -0.79 6.39
CA SER A 29 5.90 -0.06 6.68
C SER A 29 4.72 -0.93 6.24
N ALA A 30 4.00 -1.43 7.24
CA ALA A 30 2.80 -2.24 7.04
C ALA A 30 1.57 -1.37 7.38
N PHE A 31 0.70 -1.18 6.39
CA PHE A 31 -0.64 -0.66 6.61
C PHE A 31 -1.61 -1.84 6.75
N GLU A 32 -2.52 -1.77 7.71
CA GLU A 32 -3.51 -2.82 7.92
C GLU A 32 -4.90 -2.25 8.13
N LEU A 33 -5.91 -2.93 7.59
CA LEU A 33 -7.30 -2.59 7.75
C LEU A 33 -8.13 -3.86 7.95
N THR A 34 -8.98 -3.82 8.97
CA THR A 34 -9.99 -4.83 9.22
C THR A 34 -11.32 -4.38 8.61
N LEU A 35 -11.92 -5.20 7.75
CA LEU A 35 -13.19 -4.92 7.08
C LEU A 35 -13.88 -6.22 6.66
N ASP A 36 -15.21 -6.24 6.56
CA ASP A 36 -15.96 -7.34 5.92
C ASP A 36 -16.00 -7.08 4.40
N ILE A 37 -14.97 -7.54 3.66
CA ILE A 37 -14.77 -7.23 2.24
C ILE A 37 -15.66 -8.12 1.35
N ASP A 38 -15.92 -9.36 1.78
CA ASP A 38 -16.74 -10.31 1.05
C ASP A 38 -18.22 -10.32 1.44
N GLN A 39 -18.58 -9.56 2.48
CA GLN A 39 -19.94 -9.40 3.00
C GLN A 39 -20.53 -10.70 3.54
N ASP A 40 -19.68 -11.55 4.13
CA ASP A 40 -20.11 -12.79 4.79
C ASP A 40 -20.48 -12.59 6.28
N GLY A 41 -20.28 -11.38 6.81
CA GLY A 41 -20.57 -11.02 8.19
C GLY A 41 -19.41 -11.30 9.17
N ARG A 42 -18.29 -11.82 8.68
CA ARG A 42 -17.05 -11.99 9.43
C ARG A 42 -16.07 -10.91 9.02
N MET A 43 -15.16 -10.55 9.93
CA MET A 43 -14.16 -9.55 9.62
C MET A 43 -13.00 -10.19 8.85
N ASP A 44 -12.58 -9.54 7.77
CA ASP A 44 -11.38 -9.86 7.01
C ASP A 44 -10.25 -8.88 7.35
N ARG A 45 -9.05 -9.20 6.87
CA ARG A 45 -7.87 -8.32 7.00
C ARG A 45 -7.25 -8.05 5.65
N ALA A 46 -7.09 -6.78 5.33
CA ALA A 46 -6.23 -6.30 4.27
C ALA A 46 -4.93 -5.78 4.92
N ALA A 47 -3.79 -6.24 4.42
CA ALA A 47 -2.48 -5.75 4.82
C ALA A 47 -1.71 -5.34 3.56
N VAL A 48 -1.04 -4.20 3.61
CA VAL A 48 -0.15 -3.74 2.57
C VAL A 48 1.25 -3.62 3.15
N MET A 49 2.20 -4.31 2.54
CA MET A 49 3.61 -4.24 2.92
C MET A 49 4.40 -3.53 1.82
N GLN A 50 5.34 -2.70 2.23
CA GLN A 50 6.19 -1.96 1.32
C GLN A 50 7.62 -1.93 1.85
N ASP A 51 8.57 -2.25 0.98
CA ASP A 51 9.98 -1.99 1.21
C ASP A 51 10.26 -0.51 0.87
N ASP A 52 11.27 0.11 1.50
CA ASP A 52 11.57 1.54 1.35
C ASP A 52 11.69 1.98 -0.11
N GLY A 53 10.81 2.90 -0.52
CA GLY A 53 10.78 3.48 -1.88
C GLY A 53 10.40 2.49 -2.99
N GLY A 54 9.98 1.27 -2.66
CA GLY A 54 9.51 0.26 -3.61
C GLY A 54 7.99 0.26 -3.80
N PRO A 55 7.46 -0.46 -4.79
CA PRO A 55 6.02 -0.61 -4.97
C PRO A 55 5.41 -1.48 -3.86
N ALA A 56 4.15 -1.23 -3.50
CA ALA A 56 3.51 -1.92 -2.39
C ALA A 56 2.90 -3.28 -2.78
N ASP A 57 2.99 -4.26 -1.88
CA ASP A 57 2.38 -5.58 -2.02
C ASP A 57 1.12 -5.68 -1.13
N LEU A 58 -0.02 -6.04 -1.72
CA LEU A 58 -1.30 -6.24 -1.03
C LEU A 58 -1.51 -7.70 -0.70
N TYR A 59 -1.97 -7.95 0.53
CA TYR A 59 -2.33 -9.23 1.09
C TYR A 59 -3.75 -9.15 1.66
N ILE A 60 -4.60 -10.12 1.34
CA ILE A 60 -5.95 -10.21 1.88
C ILE A 60 -6.14 -11.58 2.54
N TYR A 61 -6.65 -11.56 3.76
CA TYR A 61 -6.95 -12.72 4.59
C TYR A 61 -8.45 -12.70 4.88
N LEU A 62 -9.18 -13.65 4.31
CA LEU A 62 -10.61 -13.77 4.53
C LEU A 62 -10.89 -14.50 5.84
N ALA A 63 -11.96 -14.10 6.53
CA ALA A 63 -12.42 -14.71 7.76
C ALA A 63 -11.31 -14.75 8.84
N MET A 64 -11.00 -13.59 9.43
CA MET A 64 -10.13 -13.53 10.60
C MET A 64 -10.68 -14.44 11.71
N ALA A 65 -9.82 -15.30 12.27
CA ALA A 65 -10.14 -16.05 13.47
C ALA A 65 -10.13 -15.08 14.67
N GLU A 66 -11.13 -15.19 15.55
CA GLU A 66 -11.23 -14.36 16.77
C GLU A 66 -10.14 -14.68 17.81
N GLU A 67 -9.44 -15.81 17.67
CA GLU A 67 -8.40 -16.24 18.61
C GLU A 67 -6.98 -16.18 18.02
N LYS A 68 -6.12 -15.51 18.80
CA LYS A 68 -4.66 -15.46 18.81
C LYS A 68 -3.90 -16.35 17.79
N LEU A 69 -3.13 -15.67 16.93
CA LEU A 69 -1.90 -16.11 16.25
C LEU A 69 -1.84 -17.62 15.92
N ASP A 70 -2.69 -18.03 14.98
CA ASP A 70 -2.41 -19.18 14.14
C ASP A 70 -0.97 -19.08 13.56
N PRO A 71 -0.28 -20.21 13.29
CA PRO A 71 0.95 -20.18 12.48
C PRO A 71 0.72 -19.33 11.23
N PRO A 72 1.74 -18.65 10.66
CA PRO A 72 1.54 -17.62 9.66
C PRO A 72 0.62 -18.12 8.52
N ARG A 73 -0.65 -17.70 8.58
CA ARG A 73 -1.67 -18.11 7.63
C ARG A 73 -1.26 -17.54 6.29
N LYS A 74 -1.34 -18.36 5.23
CA LYS A 74 -1.13 -17.85 3.88
C LYS A 74 -2.28 -16.90 3.52
N PRO A 75 -2.01 -15.78 2.85
CA PRO A 75 -3.07 -14.91 2.37
C PRO A 75 -3.98 -15.66 1.41
N ASP A 76 -5.29 -15.41 1.48
CA ASP A 76 -6.28 -15.91 0.53
C ASP A 76 -6.10 -15.23 -0.84
N PHE A 77 -5.55 -14.01 -0.85
CA PHE A 77 -5.16 -13.30 -2.05
C PHE A 77 -3.91 -12.44 -1.84
N MET A 78 -3.03 -12.42 -2.84
CA MET A 78 -1.86 -11.57 -2.86
C MET A 78 -1.73 -10.89 -4.21
N ARG A 79 -1.48 -9.57 -4.21
CA ARG A 79 -1.11 -8.81 -5.40
C ARG A 79 0.17 -8.04 -5.13
N LYS A 80 1.22 -8.40 -5.89
CA LYS A 80 2.49 -7.71 -5.84
C LYS A 80 2.52 -6.46 -6.70
N ALA A 81 3.37 -5.51 -6.31
CA ALA A 81 3.64 -4.27 -7.03
C ALA A 81 2.35 -3.56 -7.48
N LEU A 82 1.49 -3.27 -6.49
CA LEU A 82 0.19 -2.65 -6.66
C LEU A 82 0.32 -1.18 -7.08
N THR A 83 1.32 -0.48 -6.55
CA THR A 83 1.53 0.97 -6.67
C THR A 83 2.83 1.29 -7.41
N GLU A 84 3.02 2.55 -7.80
CA GLU A 84 4.31 3.05 -8.33
C GLU A 84 5.29 3.41 -7.21
N ASP A 85 4.77 3.99 -6.13
CA ASP A 85 5.53 4.56 -5.01
C ASP A 85 4.78 4.22 -3.70
N ARG A 86 4.82 5.10 -2.70
CA ARG A 86 4.36 4.82 -1.33
C ARG A 86 2.84 4.74 -1.13
N ILE A 87 2.43 3.95 -0.15
CA ILE A 87 1.06 3.97 0.40
C ILE A 87 0.91 5.15 1.36
N LEU A 88 -0.27 5.78 1.34
CA LEU A 88 -0.66 6.81 2.29
C LEU A 88 -1.72 6.30 3.28
N ASP A 89 -2.69 5.52 2.81
CA ASP A 89 -3.84 5.13 3.63
C ASP A 89 -4.57 3.88 3.12
N LEU A 90 -5.28 3.21 4.04
CA LEU A 90 -6.25 2.15 3.77
C LEU A 90 -7.59 2.47 4.44
N GLU A 91 -8.67 2.49 3.67
CA GLU A 91 -9.99 2.83 4.18
C GLU A 91 -11.06 1.81 3.78
N SER A 92 -11.99 1.53 4.69
CA SER A 92 -13.21 0.78 4.36
C SER A 92 -14.27 1.75 3.85
N LYS A 93 -14.49 1.74 2.54
CA LYS A 93 -15.65 2.38 1.93
C LYS A 93 -16.79 1.37 2.03
N GLY A 94 -17.88 1.71 2.73
CA GLY A 94 -18.94 0.76 3.11
C GLY A 94 -19.43 -0.16 1.97
N ARG A 95 -20.10 -1.27 2.34
CA ARG A 95 -20.45 -2.39 1.43
C ARG A 95 -19.22 -3.15 0.92
N GLY A 96 -18.29 -3.48 1.83
CA GLY A 96 -17.13 -4.33 1.55
C GLY A 96 -16.20 -3.79 0.45
N SER A 97 -15.99 -2.47 0.43
CA SER A 97 -15.03 -1.86 -0.50
C SER A 97 -13.79 -1.40 0.26
N LEU A 98 -12.62 -1.81 -0.20
CA LEU A 98 -11.31 -1.39 0.31
C LEU A 98 -10.78 -0.28 -0.60
N ALA A 99 -10.54 0.91 -0.08
CA ALA A 99 -9.81 1.97 -0.77
C ALA A 99 -8.34 1.94 -0.33
N ILE A 100 -7.44 1.96 -1.31
CA ILE A 100 -5.99 1.97 -1.10
C ILE A 100 -5.47 3.26 -1.73
N THR A 101 -5.00 4.19 -0.91
CA THR A 101 -4.47 5.47 -1.37
C THR A 101 -2.95 5.41 -1.41
N SER A 102 -2.37 5.84 -2.53
CA SER A 102 -0.94 5.86 -2.76
C SER A 102 -0.52 7.19 -3.37
N CYS A 103 0.75 7.55 -3.19
CA CYS A 103 1.26 8.80 -3.71
C CYS A 103 2.60 8.64 -4.36
N PHE A 104 2.68 9.08 -5.61
CA PHE A 104 3.93 9.24 -6.32
C PHE A 104 4.46 10.65 -6.12
N GLY A 105 5.73 10.78 -5.74
CA GLY A 105 6.38 12.09 -5.65
C GLY A 105 5.77 13.01 -4.60
N CYS A 106 5.20 12.45 -3.53
CA CYS A 106 4.64 13.24 -2.44
C CYS A 106 5.66 14.25 -1.89
N GLY A 107 5.32 15.54 -1.93
CA GLY A 107 6.21 16.65 -1.54
C GLY A 107 7.18 17.11 -2.63
N ALA A 108 7.14 16.53 -3.84
CA ALA A 108 7.90 16.96 -5.00
C ALA A 108 7.07 17.87 -5.92
N SER A 109 7.74 18.53 -6.87
CA SER A 109 7.08 19.36 -7.88
C SER A 109 6.20 18.58 -8.85
N LYS A 110 6.35 17.26 -8.92
CA LYS A 110 5.52 16.36 -9.72
C LYS A 110 4.96 15.28 -8.82
N SER A 111 3.75 15.51 -8.33
CA SER A 111 3.08 14.58 -7.42
C SER A 111 1.75 14.09 -7.98
N THR A 112 1.38 12.86 -7.65
CA THR A 112 0.04 12.33 -7.89
C THR A 112 -0.43 11.58 -6.68
N GLU A 113 -1.70 11.68 -6.35
CA GLU A 113 -2.36 10.78 -5.40
C GLU A 113 -3.36 9.90 -6.16
N ASP A 114 -3.26 8.61 -5.92
CA ASP A 114 -4.04 7.57 -6.58
C ASP A 114 -4.86 6.82 -5.53
N THR A 115 -6.14 6.56 -5.80
CA THR A 115 -6.96 5.65 -5.00
C THR A 115 -7.39 4.46 -5.83
N LEU A 116 -6.95 3.26 -5.44
CA LEU A 116 -7.44 2.00 -5.98
C LEU A 116 -8.55 1.46 -5.09
N THR A 117 -9.77 1.33 -5.62
CA THR A 117 -10.88 0.71 -4.89
C THR A 117 -11.00 -0.76 -5.26
N VAL A 118 -10.81 -1.64 -4.29
CA VAL A 118 -10.97 -3.09 -4.38
C VAL A 118 -12.32 -3.51 -3.83
N VAL A 119 -13.00 -4.43 -4.52
CA VAL A 119 -14.25 -5.06 -4.06
C VAL A 119 -14.19 -6.57 -4.25
N TYR A 120 -14.97 -7.31 -3.46
CA TYR A 120 -15.18 -8.73 -3.67
C TYR A 120 -16.57 -9.00 -4.26
N ARG A 121 -16.63 -9.66 -5.43
CA ARG A 121 -17.89 -10.02 -6.08
C ARG A 121 -17.79 -11.38 -6.74
N LYS A 122 -18.78 -12.25 -6.49
CA LYS A 122 -18.90 -13.58 -7.09
C LYS A 122 -17.61 -14.40 -6.92
N GLY A 123 -17.05 -14.39 -5.71
CA GLY A 123 -15.86 -15.16 -5.38
C GLY A 123 -14.53 -14.58 -5.87
N LYS A 124 -14.49 -13.30 -6.27
CA LYS A 124 -13.32 -12.68 -6.92
C LYS A 124 -13.06 -11.27 -6.41
N PHE A 125 -11.80 -10.96 -6.15
CA PHE A 125 -11.32 -9.59 -5.97
C PHE A 125 -11.24 -8.87 -7.31
N LEU A 126 -11.84 -7.68 -7.37
CA LEU A 126 -11.91 -6.83 -8.54
C LEU A 126 -11.48 -5.41 -8.17
N VAL A 127 -10.87 -4.72 -9.13
CA VAL A 127 -10.78 -3.26 -9.11
C VAL A 127 -12.15 -2.70 -9.47
N GLY A 128 -12.83 -2.15 -8.46
CA GLY A 128 -14.14 -1.52 -8.58
C GLY A 128 -14.06 -0.05 -8.95
N GLY A 129 -12.95 0.61 -8.65
CA GLY A 129 -12.70 1.99 -9.04
C GLY A 129 -11.23 2.36 -9.03
N TYR A 130 -10.89 3.41 -9.77
CA TYR A 130 -9.57 4.03 -9.74
C TYR A 130 -9.75 5.54 -9.93
N SER A 131 -9.16 6.32 -9.03
CA SER A 131 -9.05 7.77 -9.17
C SER A 131 -7.59 8.19 -9.08
N ARG A 132 -7.29 9.31 -9.71
CA ARG A 132 -6.00 9.98 -9.61
C ARG A 132 -6.20 11.47 -9.63
N ASN A 133 -5.52 12.19 -8.76
CA ASN A 133 -5.32 13.62 -8.86
C ASN A 133 -3.83 13.93 -9.10
N TRP A 134 -3.54 15.09 -9.68
CA TRP A 134 -2.18 15.56 -9.87
C TRP A 134 -2.09 17.07 -9.71
N ASP A 135 -0.95 17.52 -9.19
CA ASP A 135 -0.53 18.92 -9.15
C ASP A 135 0.96 18.97 -9.47
N TRP A 136 1.26 19.43 -10.70
CA TRP A 136 2.59 19.39 -11.29
C TRP A 136 3.09 20.78 -11.64
N ASN A 137 4.23 21.15 -11.08
CA ASN A 137 4.98 22.34 -11.42
C ASN A 137 6.14 21.96 -12.34
N ILE A 138 6.07 22.39 -13.60
CA ILE A 138 7.04 22.13 -14.65
C ILE A 138 7.85 23.40 -14.88
N GLN A 139 9.12 23.38 -14.47
CA GLN A 139 10.02 24.49 -14.75
C GLN A 139 10.46 24.49 -16.21
N LYS A 140 10.32 25.63 -16.87
CA LYS A 140 10.69 25.85 -18.27
C LYS A 140 12.08 26.45 -18.37
N SER A 141 12.71 26.30 -19.54
CA SER A 141 14.06 26.81 -19.80
C SER A 141 14.16 28.33 -19.79
N ASP A 142 13.04 29.05 -19.96
CA ASP A 142 12.96 30.51 -19.87
C ASP A 142 12.80 31.03 -18.43
N GLY A 143 12.83 30.14 -17.44
CA GLY A 143 12.68 30.46 -16.03
C GLY A 143 11.23 30.53 -15.54
N THR A 144 10.24 30.33 -16.41
CA THR A 144 8.82 30.25 -16.01
C THR A 144 8.48 28.89 -15.40
N VAL A 145 7.37 28.84 -14.66
CA VAL A 145 6.79 27.59 -14.14
C VAL A 145 5.41 27.44 -14.76
N GLU A 146 5.19 26.31 -15.43
CA GLU A 146 3.87 25.89 -15.88
C GLU A 146 3.30 24.93 -14.84
N THR A 147 2.15 25.26 -14.29
CA THR A 147 1.42 24.38 -13.37
C THR A 147 0.33 23.64 -14.14
N THR A 148 0.29 22.32 -14.02
CA THR A 148 -0.82 21.50 -14.51
C THR A 148 -1.48 20.78 -13.35
N ILE A 149 -2.80 20.89 -13.27
CA ILE A 149 -3.62 20.31 -12.21
C ILE A 149 -4.83 19.62 -12.81
N GLY A 150 -5.29 18.57 -12.17
CA GLY A 150 -6.57 17.95 -12.49
C GLY A 150 -6.77 16.63 -11.77
N ASP A 151 -7.87 15.98 -12.12
CA ASP A 151 -8.27 14.70 -11.60
C ASP A 151 -8.89 13.80 -12.68
N CYS A 152 -8.92 12.51 -12.37
CA CYS A 152 -9.78 11.55 -13.02
C CYS A 152 -10.43 10.67 -11.95
N ASP A 153 -11.65 10.21 -12.23
CA ASP A 153 -12.31 9.16 -11.48
C ASP A 153 -12.92 8.14 -12.44
N VAL A 154 -12.71 6.86 -12.18
CA VAL A 154 -13.27 5.76 -12.94
C VAL A 154 -13.97 4.81 -11.99
N ASN A 155 -15.29 4.73 -12.12
CA ASN A 155 -16.10 3.74 -11.43
C ASN A 155 -16.36 2.55 -12.37
N TYR A 156 -15.51 1.53 -12.28
CA TYR A 156 -15.63 0.32 -13.09
C TYR A 156 -16.91 -0.48 -12.83
N LEU A 157 -17.52 -0.34 -11.65
CA LEU A 157 -18.76 -1.03 -11.30
C LEU A 157 -19.98 -0.46 -12.03
N THR A 158 -19.98 0.84 -12.30
CA THR A 158 -21.06 1.54 -13.04
C THR A 158 -20.71 1.77 -14.51
N GLY A 159 -19.43 1.64 -14.88
CA GLY A 159 -18.93 1.94 -16.21
C GLY A 159 -18.83 3.43 -16.51
N LYS A 160 -18.90 4.29 -15.49
CA LYS A 160 -18.82 5.75 -15.60
C LYS A 160 -17.42 6.24 -15.25
N ALA A 161 -17.04 7.37 -15.83
CA ALA A 161 -15.81 8.06 -15.51
C ALA A 161 -15.97 9.58 -15.68
N THR A 162 -15.18 10.34 -14.93
CA THR A 162 -15.02 11.78 -15.06
C THR A 162 -13.54 12.14 -15.16
N ALA A 163 -13.23 13.27 -15.78
CA ALA A 163 -11.90 13.86 -15.77
C ALA A 163 -11.99 15.38 -15.80
N SER A 164 -11.08 16.04 -15.09
CA SER A 164 -10.89 17.48 -15.10
C SER A 164 -9.48 17.84 -15.57
N ARG A 165 -9.31 19.10 -15.95
CA ARG A 165 -8.02 19.76 -16.19
C ARG A 165 -8.12 21.21 -15.76
N ASP A 166 -7.00 21.79 -15.35
CA ASP A 166 -6.83 23.24 -15.18
C ASP A 166 -7.89 23.87 -14.25
N LEU A 167 -8.15 23.23 -13.10
CA LEU A 167 -9.13 23.63 -12.09
C LEU A 167 -10.60 23.63 -12.56
N GLU A 168 -10.90 23.12 -13.76
CA GLU A 168 -12.28 22.96 -14.21
C GLU A 168 -13.01 21.83 -13.48
N ASP A 169 -14.35 21.86 -13.51
CA ASP A 169 -15.16 20.75 -13.01
C ASP A 169 -14.93 19.46 -13.84
N GLY A 170 -14.95 18.33 -13.15
CA GLY A 170 -14.86 17.00 -13.77
C GLY A 170 -15.99 16.74 -14.76
N LYS A 171 -15.65 16.48 -16.02
CA LYS A 171 -16.61 16.21 -17.10
C LYS A 171 -16.73 14.70 -17.36
N PRO A 172 -17.94 14.17 -17.66
CA PRO A 172 -18.11 12.77 -18.01
C PRO A 172 -17.27 12.38 -19.23
N VAL A 173 -16.57 11.24 -19.14
CA VAL A 173 -15.76 10.72 -20.24
C VAL A 173 -16.44 9.51 -20.88
N LYS A 174 -16.56 9.54 -22.20
CA LYS A 174 -17.10 8.41 -22.97
C LYS A 174 -16.06 7.29 -23.02
N GLY A 175 -16.47 6.07 -22.69
CA GLY A 175 -15.59 4.92 -22.74
C GLY A 175 -16.27 3.65 -22.25
N ARG A 176 -15.55 2.52 -22.37
CA ARG A 176 -15.98 1.24 -21.82
C ARG A 176 -15.12 0.89 -20.61
N PHE A 177 -15.60 1.28 -19.43
CA PHE A 177 -14.95 0.96 -18.17
C PHE A 177 -15.62 -0.29 -17.59
N LYS A 178 -14.81 -1.32 -17.32
CA LYS A 178 -15.28 -2.60 -16.78
C LYS A 178 -14.42 -3.01 -15.59
N PRO A 179 -14.98 -3.75 -14.62
CA PRO A 179 -14.19 -4.25 -13.50
C PRO A 179 -13.02 -5.08 -14.00
N VAL A 180 -11.85 -4.81 -13.44
CA VAL A 180 -10.61 -5.54 -13.75
C VAL A 180 -10.38 -6.55 -12.62
N PRO A 181 -10.12 -7.84 -12.91
CA PRO A 181 -9.71 -8.75 -11.86
C PRO A 181 -8.46 -8.23 -11.16
N LEU A 182 -8.46 -8.17 -9.82
CA LEU A 182 -7.35 -7.57 -9.08
C LEU A 182 -6.03 -8.30 -9.32
N LYS A 183 -6.09 -9.62 -9.55
CA LYS A 183 -4.93 -10.43 -9.94
C LYS A 183 -4.27 -9.96 -11.24
N ASP A 184 -5.02 -9.34 -12.14
CA ASP A 184 -4.56 -8.92 -13.45
C ASP A 184 -4.12 -7.46 -13.46
N TRP A 185 -4.50 -6.67 -12.44
CA TRP A 185 -4.19 -5.25 -12.29
C TRP A 185 -2.70 -4.98 -12.18
N SER A 186 -2.21 -3.93 -12.83
CA SER A 186 -0.94 -3.28 -12.52
C SER A 186 -1.07 -1.77 -12.66
N TYR A 187 -0.18 -1.03 -12.01
CA TYR A 187 -0.15 0.44 -12.11
C TYR A 187 -0.09 0.95 -13.57
N GLY A 188 0.63 0.24 -14.46
CA GLY A 188 0.71 0.57 -15.89
C GLY A 188 -0.59 0.33 -16.67
N GLN A 189 -1.56 -0.40 -16.11
CA GLN A 189 -2.87 -0.63 -16.72
C GLN A 189 -3.92 0.41 -16.33
N ARG A 190 -3.54 1.44 -15.58
CA ARG A 190 -4.46 2.54 -15.23
C ARG A 190 -5.13 3.12 -16.48
N PRO A 191 -6.37 3.61 -16.37
CA PRO A 191 -7.09 4.21 -17.49
C PRO A 191 -6.27 5.31 -18.17
N LYS A 192 -6.26 5.35 -19.50
CA LYS A 192 -5.58 6.43 -20.25
C LYS A 192 -6.09 7.82 -19.89
N ILE A 193 -7.34 7.93 -19.45
CA ILE A 193 -7.94 9.19 -18.99
C ILE A 193 -7.38 9.66 -17.64
N CYS A 194 -6.54 8.83 -17.00
CA CYS A 194 -5.77 9.09 -15.80
C CYS A 194 -4.25 9.12 -16.09
N SER A 195 -3.88 9.10 -17.37
CA SER A 195 -2.50 9.21 -17.83
C SER A 195 -2.28 10.62 -18.35
N PHE A 196 -1.95 11.53 -17.44
CA PHE A 196 -1.48 12.87 -17.77
C PHE A 196 0.05 12.91 -17.76
#